data_AF-A0A7C5CDK7-F1
#
_entry.id   AF-A0A7C5CDK7-F1
#
_cell.length_a   1.000
_cell.length_b   1.000
_cell.length_c   1.000
_cell.angle_alpha   90.00
_cell.angle_beta   90.00
_cell.angle_gamma   90.00
#
_symmetry.space_group_name_H-M   'P 1'
#
loop_
_entity.id
_entity.type
_entity.pdbx_description
1 polymer ?
#
loop_
_entity_poly.entity_id
_entity_poly.type
_entity_poly.pdbx_seq_one_letter_code
_entity_poly.pdbx_strand_id
1 'polypeptide(L)' 'MGGMSAERDVSLSSGKECAAALRGEGYDVVEVDAGPDLAVRLAEIATDVAFNALHGRWGEDG' A
#
# COMPACT_ATOMS: atom_id res chain seq x y z
N MET A 1 -0.02 1.69 -0.39
CA MET A 1 0.56 2.43 -1.54
C MET A 1 -0.18 3.75 -1.73
N GLY A 2 0.25 4.60 -2.65
CA GLY A 2 -0.41 5.88 -2.91
C GLY A 2 -0.18 6.90 -1.79
N GLY A 3 -1.24 7.28 -1.08
CA GLY A 3 -1.18 8.23 0.03
C GLY A 3 -1.23 9.70 -0.36
N MET A 4 -0.96 10.56 0.62
CA MET A 4 -1.10 12.04 0.53
C MET A 4 0.24 12.78 0.32
N SER A 5 1.34 12.05 0.19
CA SER A 5 2.67 12.59 -0.11
C SER A 5 2.73 13.19 -1.52
N ALA A 6 3.68 14.11 -1.75
CA ALA A 6 4.00 14.59 -3.09
C ALA A 6 4.52 13.46 -4.01
N GLU A 7 5.01 12.37 -3.42
CA GLU A 7 5.54 11.19 -4.11
C GLU A 7 4.48 10.10 -4.33
N ARG A 8 3.21 10.48 -4.26
CA ARG A 8 2.05 9.60 -4.46
C ARG A 8 2.17 8.74 -5.72
N ASP A 9 2.50 9.35 -6.86
CA ASP A 9 2.54 8.63 -8.14
C ASP A 9 3.67 7.59 -8.16
N VAL A 10 4.78 7.87 -7.48
CA VAL A 10 5.89 6.91 -7.28
C VAL A 10 5.43 5.74 -6.41
N SER A 11 4.66 6.02 -5.35
CA SER A 11 4.05 4.99 -4.50
C SER A 11 3.04 4.12 -5.25
N LEU A 12 2.21 4.71 -6.11
CA LEU A 12 1.26 3.95 -6.93
C LEU A 12 1.97 3.07 -7.96
N SER A 13 3.02 3.59 -8.60
CA SER A 13 3.79 2.84 -9.60
C SER A 13 4.50 1.64 -8.96
N SER A 14 5.32 1.88 -7.94
CA SER A 14 6.06 0.82 -7.24
C SER A 14 5.14 -0.19 -6.56
N GLY A 15 4.05 0.26 -5.92
CA GLY A 15 3.09 -0.64 -5.27
C GLY A 15 2.38 -1.60 -6.24
N LYS A 16 2.09 -1.17 -7.48
CA LYS A 16 1.50 -2.06 -8.50
C LYS A 16 2.44 -3.20 -8.88
N GLU A 17 3.72 -2.88 -9.08
CA GLU A 17 4.74 -3.88 -9.40
C GLU A 17 4.96 -4.86 -8.24
N CYS A 18 5.01 -4.36 -6.99
CA CYS A 18 5.06 -5.22 -5.80
C CYS A 18 3.83 -6.12 -5.69
N ALA A 19 2.62 -5.59 -5.92
CA ALA A 19 1.39 -6.38 -5.88
C ALA A 19 1.36 -7.46 -6.97
N ALA A 20 1.81 -7.14 -8.18
CA ALA A 20 1.93 -8.10 -9.28
C ALA A 20 2.92 -9.23 -8.93
N ALA A 21 4.08 -8.90 -8.36
CA ALA A 21 5.07 -9.88 -7.92
C ALA A 21 4.52 -10.80 -6.82
N LEU A 22 3.89 -10.24 -5.78
CA LEU A 22 3.30 -11.02 -4.69
C LEU A 22 2.18 -11.95 -5.17
N ARG A 23 1.32 -11.50 -6.09
CA ARG A 23 0.33 -12.38 -6.72
C ARG A 23 0.99 -13.50 -7.52
N GLY A 24 2.12 -13.22 -8.19
CA GLY A 24 2.91 -14.23 -8.89
C GLY A 24 3.46 -15.33 -7.98
N GLU A 25 3.77 -15.00 -6.74
CA GLU A 25 4.19 -15.94 -5.69
C GLU A 25 3.02 -16.66 -4.99
N GLY A 26 1.78 -16.40 -5.41
CA GLY A 26 0.58 -17.09 -4.92
C GLY A 26 -0.07 -16.48 -3.67
N TYR A 27 0.32 -15.28 -3.27
CA TYR A 27 -0.36 -14.55 -2.18
C TYR A 27 -1.70 -13.95 -2.66
N ASP A 28 -2.69 -13.92 -1.77
CA ASP A 28 -3.88 -13.09 -1.96
C ASP A 28 -3.54 -11.63 -1.59
N VAL A 29 -3.71 -10.71 -2.55
CA VAL A 29 -3.20 -9.35 -2.45
C VAL A 29 -4.31 -8.35 -2.70
N VAL A 30 -4.64 -7.59 -1.66
CA VAL A 30 -5.53 -6.43 -1.71
C VAL A 30 -4.67 -5.16 -1.76
N GLU A 31 -4.84 -4.36 -2.81
CA GLU A 31 -4.20 -3.06 -2.94
C GLU A 31 -5.01 -2.00 -2.18
N VAL A 32 -4.36 -1.25 -1.29
CA VAL A 32 -4.99 -0.17 -0.51
C VAL A 32 -4.23 1.14 -0.75
N ASP A 33 -4.96 2.15 -1.19
CA ASP A 33 -4.49 3.52 -1.25
C ASP A 33 -4.56 4.16 0.14
N ALA A 34 -3.42 4.61 0.68
CA ALA A 34 -3.27 5.05 2.06
C ALA A 34 -3.84 6.46 2.32
N GLY A 35 -5.14 6.63 2.11
CA GLY A 35 -5.89 7.84 2.43
C GLY A 35 -6.19 8.00 3.93
N PRO A 36 -6.93 9.07 4.31
CA PRO A 36 -7.34 9.31 5.70
C PRO A 36 -8.15 8.17 6.34
N ASP A 37 -8.76 7.31 5.54
CA ASP A 37 -9.57 6.17 5.94
C ASP A 37 -8.78 4.85 6.08
N LEU A 38 -7.44 4.87 5.90
CA LEU A 38 -6.59 3.68 5.90
C LEU A 38 -6.86 2.75 7.08
N ALA A 39 -6.96 3.28 8.30
CA ALA A 39 -7.18 2.47 9.49
C ALA A 39 -8.51 1.68 9.43
N VAL A 40 -9.57 2.32 8.92
CA VAL A 40 -10.89 1.68 8.76
C VAL A 40 -10.80 0.60 7.68
N ARG A 41 -10.18 0.91 6.54
CA ARG A 41 -10.02 -0.05 5.43
C ARG A 41 -9.22 -1.28 5.86
N LEU A 42 -8.12 -1.11 6.60
CA LEU A 42 -7.32 -2.24 7.10
C LEU A 42 -8.12 -3.10 8.09
N ALA A 43 -8.94 -2.49 8.94
CA ALA A 43 -9.80 -3.22 9.87
C ALA A 43 -10.90 -4.02 9.14
N GLU A 44 -11.48 -3.48 8.07
CA GLU A 44 -12.48 -4.16 7.24
C GLU A 44 -11.90 -5.33 6.44
N ILE A 45 -10.69 -5.15 5.90
CA ILE A 45 -10.00 -6.18 5.11
C ILE A 45 -9.51 -7.32 6.03
N ALA A 46 -9.13 -6.98 7.27
CA ALA A 46 -8.64 -7.94 8.26
C ALA A 46 -7.46 -8.80 7.73
N THR A 47 -6.47 -8.15 7.11
CA THR A 47 -5.28 -8.83 6.59
C THR A 47 -4.30 -9.24 7.68
N ASP A 48 -3.56 -10.32 7.47
CA ASP A 48 -2.52 -10.80 8.39
C ASP A 48 -1.22 -9.99 8.31
N VAL A 49 -0.89 -9.47 7.11
CA VAL A 49 0.38 -8.81 6.82
C VAL A 49 0.16 -7.63 5.87
N ALA A 50 0.86 -6.53 6.11
CA ALA A 50 0.88 -5.37 5.21
C ALA A 50 2.28 -5.16 4.62
N PHE A 51 2.35 -5.03 3.29
CA PHE A 51 3.56 -4.56 2.61
C PHE A 51 3.47 -3.05 2.38
N ASN A 52 4.37 -2.28 3.00
CA ASN A 52 4.38 -0.83 2.85
C ASN A 52 5.10 -0.42 1.55
N ALA A 53 4.33 0.06 0.57
CA ALA A 53 4.81 0.67 -0.68
C ALA A 53 4.46 2.17 -0.75
N LEU A 54 4.63 2.89 0.36
CA LEU A 54 4.49 4.34 0.42
C LEU A 54 5.87 5.00 0.30
N HIS A 55 5.90 6.19 -0.31
CA HIS A 55 7.08 7.03 -0.49
C HIS A 55 6.82 8.44 0.07
N GLY A 56 7.83 9.00 0.71
CA GLY A 56 7.79 10.32 1.32
C GLY A 56 7.00 10.39 2.63
N ARG A 57 6.49 11.58 2.93
CA ARG A 57 5.85 11.89 4.22
C ARG A 57 4.62 11.00 4.47
N TRP A 58 4.49 10.52 5.71
CA TRP A 58 3.50 9.54 6.17
C TRP A 58 3.70 8.11 5.63
N GLY A 59 4.79 7.86 4.89
CA GLY A 59 5.11 6.56 4.30
C GLY A 59 6.45 6.00 4.76
N GLU A 60 7.47 6.86 4.85
CA GLU A 60 8.87 6.49 5.14
C GLU A 60 9.43 7.21 6.38
N ASP A 61 8.61 8.01 7.07
CA ASP A 61 8.99 8.85 8.20
C ASP A 61 8.65 8.27 9.58
N GLY A 62 8.19 7.01 9.67
CA GLY A 62 7.90 6.33 10.94
C GLY A 62 7.39 4.91 10.82
#